data_AF-A0A9Q0APF0-F1
#
_entry.id   AF-A0A9Q0APF0-F1
#
_cell.length_a   1.000
_cell.length_b   1.000
_cell.length_c   1.000
_cell.angle_alpha   90.00
_cell.angle_beta   90.00
_cell.angle_gamma   90.00
#
_symmetry.space_group_name_H-M   'P 1'
#
loop_
_entity.id
_entity.type
_entity.pdbx_description
1 polymer ?
#
loop_
_entity_poly.entity_id
_entity_poly.type
_entity_poly.pdbx_seq_one_letter_code
_entity_poly.pdbx_strand_id
1 'polypeptide(L)'
;MAPVQRHWLDNVYLVYFVLHIPILFFVDLVPFYPRAMWATPDAPLSFLGDLRVYYLETYKDQFFAPPPAPLPSFFPFFAVLELVFHLPVSAWAVGALWPSSTKAGLSGRAELLLLVYGLETVITTATCIWEAWLWDEALITLKEKAVLLGGLYGAYFALAAVLSVDMYARLLRRLDAVDQRKKVQ
;
A
#
# COMPACT_ATOMS: atom_id res chain seq x y z
N MET A 1 -31.51 13.64 14.21
CA MET A 1 -30.80 12.41 13.82
C MET A 1 -29.55 12.32 14.67
N ALA A 2 -29.35 11.25 15.43
CA ALA A 2 -28.11 11.09 16.21
C ALA A 2 -26.92 10.97 15.23
N PRO A 3 -25.78 11.61 15.51
CA PRO A 3 -24.61 11.51 14.64
C PRO A 3 -24.17 10.05 14.58
N VAL A 4 -24.10 9.49 13.37
CA VAL A 4 -23.54 8.14 13.17
C VAL A 4 -22.06 8.21 13.50
N GLN A 5 -21.66 7.54 14.58
CA GLN A 5 -20.27 7.57 15.04
C GLN A 5 -19.40 6.77 14.07
N ARG A 6 -18.59 7.49 13.29
CA ARG A 6 -17.62 6.93 12.37
C ARG A 6 -16.54 6.16 13.15
N HIS A 7 -16.15 5.00 12.63
CA HIS A 7 -15.08 4.23 13.23
C HIS A 7 -13.75 4.97 13.05
N TRP A 8 -12.98 5.16 14.12
CA TRP A 8 -11.76 5.98 14.08
C TRP A 8 -10.71 5.44 13.10
N LEU A 9 -10.66 4.12 12.89
CA LEU A 9 -9.77 3.50 11.89
C LEU A 9 -10.08 3.97 10.46
N ASP A 10 -11.33 4.35 10.16
CA ASP A 10 -11.68 4.88 8.83
C ASP A 10 -10.93 6.20 8.54
N ASN A 11 -10.52 6.95 9.58
CA ASN A 11 -9.67 8.13 9.40
C ASN A 11 -8.21 7.75 9.16
N VAL A 12 -7.71 6.72 9.86
CA VAL A 12 -6.36 6.18 9.65
C VAL A 12 -6.22 5.67 8.22
N TYR A 13 -7.19 4.90 7.74
CA TYR A 13 -7.21 4.40 6.36
C TYR A 13 -7.34 5.52 5.34
N LEU A 14 -8.10 6.58 5.63
CA LEU A 14 -8.17 7.74 4.75
C LEU A 14 -6.80 8.41 4.61
N VAL A 15 -6.13 8.69 5.73
CA VAL A 15 -4.78 9.30 5.70
C VAL A 15 -3.81 8.40 4.93
N TYR A 16 -3.87 7.09 5.17
CA TYR A 16 -3.10 6.11 4.42
C TYR A 16 -3.30 6.22 2.90
N PHE A 17 -4.54 6.14 2.42
CA PHE A 17 -4.79 6.20 0.97
C PHE A 17 -4.42 7.56 0.36
N VAL A 18 -4.62 8.66 1.09
CA VAL A 18 -4.20 10.00 0.64
C VAL A 18 -2.68 10.09 0.50
N LEU A 19 -1.92 9.51 1.43
CA LEU A 19 -0.46 9.49 1.37
C LEU A 19 0.08 8.45 0.38
N HIS A 20 -0.63 7.33 0.19
CA HIS A 20 -0.18 6.25 -0.68
C HIS A 20 -0.26 6.63 -2.16
N ILE A 21 -1.28 7.39 -2.59
CA ILE A 21 -1.41 7.85 -3.98
C ILE A 21 -0.16 8.58 -4.50
N PRO A 22 0.38 9.62 -3.84
CA PRO A 22 1.60 10.27 -4.31
C PRO A 22 2.83 9.35 -4.24
N ILE A 23 2.90 8.43 -3.26
CA ILE A 23 3.98 7.43 -3.19
C ILE A 23 3.95 6.53 -4.43
N LEU A 24 2.77 6.04 -4.84
CA LEU A 24 2.61 5.25 -6.06
C LEU A 24 3.16 6.00 -7.28
N PHE A 25 2.82 7.28 -7.45
CA PHE A 25 3.28 8.05 -8.61
C PHE A 25 4.75 8.44 -8.58
N PHE A 26 5.34 8.62 -7.39
CA PHE A 26 6.70 9.13 -7.24
C PHE A 26 7.76 8.07 -6.98
N VAL A 27 7.34 6.85 -6.61
CA VAL A 27 8.25 5.74 -6.29
C VAL A 27 7.90 4.53 -7.15
N ASP A 28 6.70 3.97 -6.94
CA ASP A 28 6.36 2.63 -7.41
C ASP A 28 6.14 2.57 -8.93
N LEU A 29 5.51 3.61 -9.50
CA LEU A 29 5.16 3.68 -10.92
C LEU A 29 6.21 4.38 -11.79
N VAL A 30 7.27 4.93 -11.18
CA VAL A 30 8.40 5.55 -11.91
C VAL A 30 9.02 4.62 -12.97
N PRO A 31 9.16 3.29 -12.75
CA PRO A 31 9.65 2.38 -13.78
C PRO A 31 8.81 2.38 -15.07
N PHE A 32 7.52 2.74 -15.00
CA PHE A 32 6.66 2.85 -16.19
C PHE A 32 6.82 4.18 -16.92
N TYR A 33 7.47 5.18 -16.31
CA TYR A 33 7.69 6.46 -16.97
C TYR A 33 8.83 6.34 -17.99
N PRO A 34 8.64 6.88 -19.21
CA PRO A 34 9.74 7.09 -20.15
C PRO A 34 10.96 7.71 -19.47
N ARG A 35 12.13 7.08 -19.60
CA ARG A 35 13.37 7.55 -18.96
C ARG A 35 13.73 8.98 -19.35
N ALA A 36 13.37 9.42 -20.55
CA ALA A 36 13.57 10.80 -21.01
C ALA A 36 12.84 11.85 -20.15
N MET A 37 11.85 11.45 -19.35
CA MET A 37 11.10 12.37 -18.49
C MET A 37 11.72 12.57 -17.11
N TRP A 38 12.60 11.67 -16.65
CA TRP A 38 13.11 11.73 -15.26
C TRP A 38 14.60 11.39 -15.08
N ALA A 39 15.24 10.67 -16.01
CA ALA A 39 16.58 10.13 -15.81
C ALA A 39 17.72 11.11 -16.14
N THR A 40 17.43 12.23 -16.81
CA THR A 40 18.42 13.26 -17.15
C THR A 40 18.17 14.53 -16.33
N PRO A 41 19.23 15.31 -15.98
CA PRO A 41 19.07 16.56 -15.22
C PRO A 41 18.13 17.56 -15.88
N ASP A 42 18.12 17.63 -17.21
CA ASP A 42 17.28 18.55 -17.99
C ASP A 42 15.83 18.03 -18.21
N ALA A 43 15.48 16.88 -17.64
CA ALA A 43 14.16 16.30 -17.83
C ALA A 43 13.08 17.05 -17.02
N PRO A 44 11.82 17.10 -17.50
CA PRO A 44 10.74 17.82 -16.82
C PRO A 44 10.43 17.27 -15.42
N LEU A 45 10.72 15.99 -15.16
CA LEU A 45 10.53 15.32 -13.87
C LEU A 45 11.87 14.85 -13.29
N SER A 46 12.96 15.60 -13.50
CA SER A 46 14.29 15.27 -12.98
C SER A 46 14.33 15.09 -11.46
N PHE A 47 13.44 15.77 -10.72
CA PHE A 47 13.27 15.60 -9.27
C PHE A 47 12.94 14.14 -8.86
N LEU A 48 12.35 13.32 -9.73
CA LEU A 48 12.12 11.90 -9.46
C LEU A 48 13.44 11.12 -9.41
N GLY A 49 14.42 11.53 -10.22
CA GLY A 49 15.79 11.03 -10.14
C GLY A 49 16.43 11.37 -8.80
N ASP A 50 16.32 12.64 -8.37
CA ASP A 50 16.85 13.10 -7.08
C ASP A 50 16.18 12.38 -5.90
N LEU A 51 14.86 12.21 -5.96
CA LEU A 51 14.09 11.47 -4.96
C LEU A 51 14.53 10.01 -4.88
N ARG A 52 14.81 9.37 -6.03
CA ARG A 52 15.31 8.00 -6.08
C ARG A 52 16.71 7.87 -5.49
N VAL A 53 17.59 8.85 -5.74
CA VAL A 53 18.93 8.89 -5.11
C VAL A 53 18.79 9.01 -3.60
N TYR A 54 18.00 9.96 -3.11
CA TYR A 54 17.71 10.13 -1.69
C TYR A 54 17.14 8.85 -1.06
N TYR A 55 16.18 8.22 -1.74
CA TYR A 55 15.55 6.98 -1.29
C TYR A 55 16.57 5.84 -1.15
N LEU A 56 17.43 5.64 -2.15
CA LEU A 56 18.47 4.61 -2.13
C LEU A 56 19.53 4.89 -1.08
N GLU A 57 19.92 6.15 -0.88
CA GLU A 57 20.87 6.53 0.16
C GLU A 57 20.32 6.28 1.57
N THR A 58 19.02 6.53 1.76
CA THR A 58 18.33 6.40 3.06
C THR A 58 18.00 4.96 3.41
N TYR A 59 17.45 4.21 2.45
CA TYR A 59 16.83 2.90 2.70
C TYR A 59 17.61 1.71 2.15
N LYS A 60 18.59 1.94 1.25
CA LYS A 60 19.40 0.88 0.62
C LYS A 60 18.57 -0.22 -0.05
N ASP A 61 17.38 0.15 -0.51
CA ASP A 61 16.43 -0.78 -1.10
C ASP A 61 16.93 -1.28 -2.46
N GLN A 62 17.29 -2.57 -2.50
CA GLN A 62 17.88 -3.19 -3.69
C GLN A 62 16.85 -3.37 -4.82
N PHE A 63 15.55 -3.34 -4.54
CA PHE A 63 14.53 -3.41 -5.58
C PHE A 63 14.57 -2.21 -6.53
N PHE A 64 15.07 -1.07 -6.05
CA PHE A 64 15.19 0.16 -6.83
C PHE A 64 16.64 0.47 -7.23
N ALA A 65 17.60 -0.39 -6.89
CA ALA A 65 18.99 -0.20 -7.25
C ALA A 65 19.20 -0.23 -8.77
N PRO A 66 20.12 0.59 -9.31
CA PRO A 66 20.44 0.54 -10.74
C PRO A 66 21.12 -0.78 -11.12
N PRO A 67 21.07 -1.18 -12.42
CA PRO A 67 21.84 -2.31 -12.92
C PRO A 67 23.33 -2.21 -12.52
N PRO A 68 24.02 -3.32 -12.18
CA PRO A 68 23.66 -4.71 -12.47
C PRO A 68 22.88 -5.44 -11.35
N ALA A 69 22.25 -4.73 -10.41
CA ALA A 69 21.48 -5.36 -9.34
C ALA A 69 20.41 -6.33 -9.91
N PRO A 70 20.40 -7.62 -9.51
CA PRO A 70 19.42 -8.57 -10.00
C PRO A 70 18.06 -8.26 -9.38
N LEU A 71 17.07 -7.94 -10.23
CA LEU A 71 15.71 -7.71 -9.79
C LEU A 71 14.93 -9.03 -9.81
N PRO A 72 14.31 -9.44 -8.70
CA PRO A 72 13.48 -10.64 -8.69
C PRO A 72 12.32 -10.53 -9.69
N SER A 73 12.01 -11.64 -10.36
CA SER A 73 11.01 -11.66 -11.44
C SER A 73 9.60 -11.29 -10.99
N PHE A 74 9.28 -11.44 -9.69
CA PHE A 74 7.99 -11.05 -9.12
C PHE A 74 7.85 -9.53 -8.97
N PHE A 75 8.95 -8.78 -8.82
CA PHE A 75 8.86 -7.37 -8.43
C PHE A 75 8.23 -6.49 -9.52
N PRO A 76 8.57 -6.63 -10.83
CA PRO A 76 7.85 -5.93 -11.89
C PRO A 76 6.36 -6.28 -11.96
N PHE A 77 5.98 -7.50 -11.58
CA PHE A 77 4.58 -7.90 -11.53
C PHE A 77 3.82 -7.17 -10.41
N PHE A 78 4.45 -6.96 -9.25
CA PHE A 78 3.86 -6.15 -8.18
C PHE A 78 3.64 -4.69 -8.60
N ALA A 79 4.57 -4.09 -9.36
CA ALA A 79 4.37 -2.75 -9.91
C ALA A 79 3.17 -2.70 -10.89
N VAL A 80 2.91 -3.78 -11.64
CA VAL A 80 1.71 -3.89 -12.47
C VAL A 80 0.45 -3.95 -11.61
N LEU A 81 0.44 -4.77 -10.54
CA LEU A 81 -0.66 -4.83 -9.58
C LEU A 81 -0.94 -3.47 -8.94
N GLU A 82 0.13 -2.73 -8.60
CA GLU A 82 0.01 -1.39 -8.05
C GLU A 82 -0.66 -0.42 -9.03
N LEU A 83 -0.30 -0.49 -10.31
CA LEU A 83 -0.91 0.33 -11.37
C LEU A 83 -2.38 -0.02 -11.62
N VAL A 84 -2.70 -1.32 -11.77
CA VAL A 84 -4.02 -1.77 -12.24
C VAL A 84 -5.04 -1.97 -11.13
N PHE A 85 -4.57 -2.17 -9.90
CA PHE A 85 -5.43 -2.45 -8.75
C PHE A 85 -5.21 -1.47 -7.59
N HIS A 86 -3.99 -1.31 -7.08
CA HIS A 86 -3.81 -0.45 -5.90
C HIS A 86 -4.16 1.00 -6.18
N LEU A 87 -3.70 1.57 -7.30
CA LEU A 87 -3.96 2.95 -7.67
C LEU A 87 -5.46 3.26 -7.82
N PRO A 88 -6.25 2.53 -8.65
CA PRO A 88 -7.67 2.82 -8.80
C PRO A 88 -8.45 2.58 -7.50
N VAL A 89 -8.12 1.53 -6.74
CA VAL A 89 -8.77 1.27 -5.44
C VAL A 89 -8.42 2.34 -4.43
N SER A 90 -7.19 2.82 -4.39
CA SER A 90 -6.76 3.91 -3.49
C SER A 90 -7.48 5.22 -3.79
N ALA A 91 -7.54 5.60 -5.07
CA ALA A 91 -8.28 6.79 -5.50
C ALA A 91 -9.77 6.71 -5.14
N TRP A 92 -10.39 5.55 -5.37
CA TRP A 92 -11.77 5.31 -4.95
C TRP A 92 -11.94 5.32 -3.43
N ALA A 93 -11.01 4.72 -2.69
CA ALA A 93 -11.07 4.59 -1.23
C ALA A 93 -11.02 5.96 -0.54
N VAL A 94 -10.25 6.92 -1.07
CA VAL A 94 -10.27 8.32 -0.59
C VAL A 94 -11.69 8.89 -0.65
N GLY A 95 -12.40 8.73 -1.77
CA GLY A 95 -13.77 9.21 -1.92
C GLY A 95 -14.79 8.42 -1.06
N ALA A 96 -14.58 7.12 -0.91
CA ALA A 96 -15.43 6.26 -0.09
C ALA A 96 -15.31 6.61 1.41
N LEU A 97 -14.08 6.85 1.86
CA LEU A 97 -13.73 7.22 3.22
C LEU A 97 -13.82 8.72 3.47
N TRP A 98 -14.02 9.59 2.48
CA TRP A 98 -14.10 11.03 2.77
C TRP A 98 -15.27 11.34 3.73
N PRO A 99 -15.06 12.14 4.80
CA PRO A 99 -16.12 12.50 5.72
C PRO A 99 -17.31 13.15 5.00
N SER A 100 -18.51 12.67 5.28
CA SER A 100 -19.76 13.25 4.76
C SER A 100 -20.83 13.16 5.83
N SER A 101 -21.64 14.22 5.95
CA SER A 101 -22.79 14.28 6.87
C SER A 101 -23.87 13.24 6.56
N THR A 102 -23.86 12.66 5.37
CA THR A 102 -24.88 11.70 4.90
C THR A 102 -24.40 10.24 4.89
N LYS A 103 -23.09 9.98 5.05
CA LYS A 103 -22.54 8.62 4.97
C LYS A 103 -22.42 7.99 6.35
N ALA A 104 -23.14 6.90 6.57
CA ALA A 104 -23.13 6.14 7.82
C ALA A 104 -21.90 5.24 8.02
N GLY A 105 -21.01 5.14 7.03
CA GLY A 105 -19.83 4.26 7.04
C GLY A 105 -19.65 3.50 5.72
N LEU A 106 -18.69 2.58 5.69
CA LEU A 106 -18.46 1.71 4.53
C LEU A 106 -19.65 0.75 4.32
N SER A 107 -19.94 0.45 3.06
CA SER A 107 -20.88 -0.62 2.69
C SER A 107 -20.19 -1.99 2.77
N GLY A 108 -20.94 -3.09 2.85
CA GLY A 108 -20.34 -4.43 2.82
C GLY A 108 -19.54 -4.71 1.54
N ARG A 109 -19.93 -4.13 0.39
CA ARG A 109 -19.14 -4.23 -0.85
C ARG A 109 -17.81 -3.49 -0.74
N ALA A 110 -17.83 -2.33 -0.09
CA ALA A 110 -16.64 -1.54 0.15
C ALA A 110 -15.68 -2.24 1.11
N GLU A 111 -16.20 -2.83 2.19
CA GLU A 111 -15.42 -3.63 3.13
C GLU A 111 -14.78 -4.84 2.43
N LEU A 112 -15.52 -5.52 1.53
CA LEU A 112 -14.98 -6.64 0.76
C LEU A 112 -13.85 -6.22 -0.17
N LEU A 113 -14.01 -5.11 -0.90
CA LEU A 113 -12.96 -4.60 -1.78
C LEU A 113 -11.69 -4.22 -0.98
N LEU A 114 -11.86 -3.54 0.15
CA LEU A 114 -10.74 -3.16 1.02
C LEU A 114 -10.09 -4.36 1.73
N LEU A 115 -10.84 -5.44 1.98
CA LEU A 115 -10.28 -6.70 2.45
C LEU A 115 -9.36 -7.33 1.38
N VAL A 116 -9.82 -7.40 0.13
CA VAL A 116 -9.00 -7.92 -0.98
C VAL A 116 -7.74 -7.07 -1.16
N TYR A 117 -7.88 -5.75 -1.18
CA TYR A 117 -6.76 -4.80 -1.21
C TYR A 117 -5.77 -5.05 -0.08
N GLY A 118 -6.26 -5.14 1.16
CA GLY A 118 -5.41 -5.34 2.33
C GLY A 118 -4.64 -6.66 2.26
N LEU A 119 -5.31 -7.76 1.90
CA LEU A 119 -4.68 -9.08 1.82
C LEU A 119 -3.63 -9.14 0.71
N GLU A 120 -3.92 -8.59 -0.47
CA GLU A 120 -2.95 -8.49 -1.54
C GLU A 120 -1.73 -7.69 -1.09
N THR A 121 -1.94 -6.52 -0.49
CA THR A 121 -0.88 -5.66 0.04
C THR A 121 -0.03 -6.40 1.08
N VAL A 122 -0.65 -7.16 1.99
CA VAL A 122 0.05 -7.99 2.99
C VAL A 122 0.94 -9.02 2.30
N ILE A 123 0.43 -9.72 1.29
CA ILE A 123 1.17 -10.79 0.59
C ILE A 123 2.34 -10.22 -0.22
N THR A 124 2.10 -9.17 -1.00
CA THR A 124 3.16 -8.55 -1.82
C THR A 124 4.25 -7.95 -0.92
N THR A 125 3.86 -7.23 0.12
CA THR A 125 4.79 -6.62 1.08
C THR A 125 5.55 -7.70 1.87
N ALA A 126 4.89 -8.76 2.34
CA ALA A 126 5.57 -9.88 3.01
C ALA A 126 6.59 -10.57 2.09
N THR A 127 6.26 -10.71 0.81
CA THR A 127 7.18 -11.26 -0.19
C THR A 127 8.42 -10.38 -0.32
N CYS A 128 8.25 -9.05 -0.40
CA CYS A 128 9.36 -8.10 -0.43
C CYS A 128 10.19 -8.13 0.86
N ILE A 129 9.55 -8.21 2.03
CA ILE A 129 10.24 -8.33 3.33
C ILE A 129 11.08 -9.61 3.37
N TRP A 130 10.51 -10.73 2.92
CA TRP A 130 11.19 -12.02 2.90
C TRP A 130 12.42 -12.00 2.00
N GLU A 131 12.28 -11.49 0.77
CA GLU A 131 13.39 -11.34 -0.16
C GLU A 131 14.46 -10.39 0.41
N ALA A 132 14.06 -9.24 0.96
CA ALA A 132 14.99 -8.26 1.53
C ALA A 132 15.76 -8.80 2.74
N TRP A 133 15.13 -9.66 3.54
CA TRP A 133 15.79 -10.38 4.63
C TRP A 133 16.93 -11.26 4.12
N LEU A 134 16.75 -11.90 2.96
CA LEU A 134 17.70 -12.83 2.34
C LEU A 134 18.84 -12.15 1.58
N TRP A 135 18.81 -10.83 1.38
CA TRP A 135 19.91 -10.12 0.71
C TRP A 135 21.24 -10.30 1.45
N ASP A 136 22.33 -10.36 0.70
CA ASP A 136 23.68 -10.53 1.26
C ASP A 136 24.04 -9.35 2.17
N GLU A 137 24.66 -9.63 3.33
CA GLU A 137 25.15 -8.60 4.25
C GLU A 137 26.28 -7.76 3.64
N ALA A 138 26.96 -8.27 2.61
CA ALA A 138 27.92 -7.51 1.81
C ALA A 138 27.25 -6.37 1.00
N LEU A 139 25.95 -6.48 0.70
CA LEU A 139 25.17 -5.47 -0.02
C LEU A 139 24.43 -4.51 0.93
N ILE A 140 23.88 -5.04 2.02
CA ILE A 140 23.10 -4.28 2.99
C ILE A 140 23.32 -4.83 4.40
N THR A 141 23.81 -3.97 5.29
CA THR A 141 24.11 -4.37 6.68
C THR A 141 22.84 -4.70 7.45
N LEU A 142 22.95 -5.48 8.52
CA LEU A 142 21.81 -5.80 9.39
C LEU A 142 21.10 -4.55 9.95
N LYS A 143 21.86 -3.48 10.23
CA LYS A 143 21.30 -2.20 10.70
C LYS A 143 20.46 -1.52 9.62
N GLU A 144 20.96 -1.50 8.37
CA GLU A 144 20.22 -0.94 7.23
C GLU A 144 18.97 -1.78 6.93
N LYS A 145 19.07 -3.11 6.98
CA LYS A 145 17.90 -4.01 6.90
C LYS A 145 16.87 -3.68 7.98
N ALA A 146 17.29 -3.44 9.23
CA ALA A 146 16.37 -3.11 10.30
C ALA A 146 15.63 -1.78 10.05
N VAL A 147 16.30 -0.78 9.46
CA VAL A 147 15.67 0.49 9.08
C VAL A 147 14.66 0.28 7.94
N LEU A 148 15.05 -0.47 6.90
CA LEU A 148 14.20 -0.78 5.75
C LEU A 148 12.96 -1.59 6.16
N LEU A 149 13.19 -2.72 6.82
CA LEU A 149 12.16 -3.71 7.17
C LEU A 149 11.32 -3.27 8.37
N GLY A 150 11.93 -2.68 9.40
CA GLY A 150 11.22 -2.19 10.57
C GLY A 150 10.53 -0.85 10.35
N GLY A 151 11.10 -0.01 9.49
CA GLY A 151 10.55 1.29 9.11
C GLY A 151 9.54 1.15 7.98
N LEU A 152 10.00 1.30 6.74
CA LEU A 152 9.16 1.47 5.56
C LEU A 152 8.25 0.26 5.33
N TYR A 153 8.83 -0.92 5.12
CA TYR A 153 8.07 -2.13 4.80
C TYR A 153 7.22 -2.61 5.98
N GLY A 154 7.74 -2.54 7.20
CA GLY A 154 7.07 -2.99 8.40
C GLY A 154 5.85 -2.14 8.75
N ALA A 155 5.97 -0.82 8.67
CA ALA A 155 4.83 0.08 8.90
C ALA A 155 3.72 -0.14 7.85
N TYR A 156 4.12 -0.31 6.58
CA TYR A 156 3.20 -0.57 5.48
C TYR A 156 2.48 -1.91 5.64
N PHE A 157 3.23 -2.97 5.95
CA PHE A 157 2.69 -4.30 6.24
C PHE A 157 1.71 -4.28 7.42
N ALA A 158 2.10 -3.67 8.54
CA ALA A 158 1.28 -3.63 9.75
C ALA A 158 -0.07 -2.93 9.49
N LEU A 159 -0.04 -1.83 8.76
CA LEU A 159 -1.24 -1.08 8.41
C LEU A 159 -2.17 -1.87 7.48
N ALA A 160 -1.61 -2.55 6.47
CA ALA A 160 -2.37 -3.42 5.58
C ALA A 160 -2.97 -4.63 6.31
N ALA A 161 -2.23 -5.22 7.26
CA ALA A 161 -2.73 -6.29 8.10
C ALA A 161 -3.89 -5.83 8.98
N VAL A 162 -3.78 -4.66 9.62
CA VAL A 162 -4.85 -4.07 10.43
C VAL A 162 -6.09 -3.77 9.58
N LEU A 163 -5.92 -3.20 8.37
CA LEU A 163 -7.01 -2.99 7.42
C LEU A 163 -7.71 -4.30 7.08
N SER A 164 -6.95 -5.34 6.75
CA SER A 164 -7.49 -6.66 6.39
C SER A 164 -8.32 -7.26 7.52
N VAL A 165 -7.77 -7.29 8.74
CA VAL A 165 -8.46 -7.85 9.90
C VAL A 165 -9.73 -7.06 10.24
N ASP A 166 -9.68 -5.74 10.20
CA ASP A 166 -10.85 -4.89 10.47
C ASP A 166 -11.95 -5.10 9.43
N MET A 167 -11.62 -5.10 8.14
CA MET A 167 -12.60 -5.34 7.07
C MET A 167 -13.21 -6.74 7.18
N TYR A 168 -12.41 -7.77 7.45
CA TYR A 168 -12.89 -9.12 7.70
C TYR A 168 -13.85 -9.18 8.88
N ALA A 169 -13.50 -8.57 10.02
CA ALA A 169 -14.34 -8.56 11.22
C ALA A 169 -15.65 -7.79 11.01
N ARG A 170 -15.66 -6.71 10.22
CA ARG A 170 -16.89 -5.99 9.85
C ARG A 170 -17.79 -6.85 8.96
N LEU A 171 -17.22 -7.53 7.96
CA LEU A 171 -17.96 -8.42 7.08
C LEU A 171 -18.58 -9.59 7.83
N LEU A 172 -17.81 -10.23 8.73
CA LEU A 172 -18.31 -11.36 9.52
C LEU A 172 -19.52 -10.94 10.36
N ARG A 173 -19.44 -9.79 11.06
CA ARG A 173 -20.59 -9.24 11.81
C ARG A 173 -21.82 -8.99 10.95
N ARG A 174 -21.65 -8.58 9.69
CA ARG A 174 -22.77 -8.40 8.75
C ARG A 174 -23.37 -9.73 8.33
N LEU A 175 -22.54 -10.74 8.06
CA LEU A 175 -22.99 -12.09 7.71
C LEU A 175 -23.75 -12.71 8.89
N ASP A 176 -23.20 -12.63 10.10
CA ASP A 176 -23.87 -13.09 11.32
C ASP A 176 -25.25 -12.45 11.48
N ALA A 177 -25.35 -11.13 11.26
CA ALA A 177 -26.63 -10.43 11.34
C ALA A 177 -27.65 -10.90 10.28
N VAL A 178 -27.20 -11.30 9.09
CA VAL A 178 -28.06 -11.89 8.05
C VAL A 178 -28.52 -13.29 8.46
N ASP A 179 -27.63 -14.12 8.96
CA ASP A 179 -27.95 -15.49 9.37
C ASP A 179 -28.89 -15.54 10.57
N GLN A 180 -28.74 -14.62 11.53
CA GLN A 180 -29.69 -14.50 12.64
C GLN A 180 -31.09 -14.10 12.18
N ARG A 181 -31.21 -13.20 11.20
CA ARG A 181 -32.53 -12.81 10.64
C ARG A 181 -33.22 -13.98 9.93
N LYS A 182 -32.45 -14.82 9.23
CA LYS A 182 -32.97 -16.03 8.58
C LYS A 182 -33.47 -17.08 9.56
N LYS A 183 -32.90 -17.16 10.78
CA LYS A 183 -33.34 -18.11 11.81
C LYS A 183 -34.66 -17.69 12.50
N VAL A 184 -35.06 -16.43 12.38
CA VAL A 184 -36.24 -15.86 13.03
C VAL A 184 -37.46 -15.80 12.08
N GLN A 185 -37.24 -16.01 10.77
CA GLN A 185 -38.29 -16.11 9.75
C GLN A 185 -38.67 -17.56 9.48
#